data_AF-A0A2A5M7S7-F1
#
_entry.id   AF-A0A2A5M7S7-F1
#
_cell.length_a   1.000
_cell.length_b   1.000
_cell.length_c   1.000
_cell.angle_alpha   90.00
_cell.angle_beta   90.00
_cell.angle_gamma   90.00
#
_symmetry.space_group_name_H-M   'P 1'
#
loop_
_entity.id
_entity.type
_entity.pdbx_description
1 polymer ?
#
loop_
_entity_poly.entity_id
_entity_poly.type
_entity_poly.pdbx_seq_one_letter_code
_entity_poly.pdbx_strand_id
1 'polypeptide(L)'
;NGKDMDMLLSSGERVTSALLSIALNEKGYPAISFSGRKAGIITDSVFTKARIHHIDTKAIKSELQNGKIVVIAGFQGVDDEGNVTTLGRGGSDLSAVAVAG
;
A
#
# COMPACT_ATOMS: atom_id res chain seq x y z
N ASN A 1 0.38 -17.10 -14.61
CA ASN A 1 0.02 -15.70 -14.91
C ASN A 1 0.19 -14.87 -13.64
N GLY A 2 1.39 -14.34 -13.39
CA GLY A 2 1.75 -13.71 -12.11
C GLY A 2 1.21 -12.29 -11.93
N LYS A 3 1.18 -11.49 -13.01
CA LYS A 3 0.64 -10.12 -13.01
C LYS A 3 -0.82 -10.08 -12.60
N ASP A 4 -1.66 -10.91 -13.24
CA ASP A 4 -3.09 -10.96 -12.92
C ASP A 4 -3.36 -11.52 -11.53
N MET A 5 -2.52 -12.45 -11.06
CA MET A 5 -2.61 -12.97 -9.70
C MET A 5 -2.29 -11.88 -8.68
N ASP A 6 -1.24 -11.07 -8.88
CA ASP A 6 -0.92 -9.97 -7.98
C ASP A 6 -1.98 -8.87 -8.00
N MET A 7 -2.54 -8.57 -9.18
CA MET A 7 -3.71 -7.69 -9.28
C MET A 7 -4.89 -8.24 -8.47
N LEU A 8 -5.22 -9.52 -8.61
CA LEU A 8 -6.29 -10.17 -7.87
C LEU A 8 -6.05 -10.13 -6.35
N LEU A 9 -4.87 -10.57 -5.91
CA LEU A 9 -4.52 -10.66 -4.48
C LEU A 9 -4.45 -9.29 -3.81
N SER A 10 -3.97 -8.25 -4.52
CA SER A 10 -3.91 -6.87 -3.99
C SER A 10 -5.29 -6.25 -3.72
N SER A 11 -6.34 -6.74 -4.37
CA SER A 11 -7.67 -6.13 -4.33
C SER A 11 -8.28 -6.13 -2.92
N GLY A 12 -8.07 -7.21 -2.15
CA GLY A 12 -8.61 -7.35 -0.80
C GLY A 12 -8.13 -6.23 0.13
N GLU A 13 -6.82 -5.97 0.16
CA GLU A 13 -6.22 -4.92 0.99
C GLU A 13 -6.67 -3.51 0.57
N ARG A 14 -6.91 -3.30 -0.73
CA ARG A 14 -7.45 -2.03 -1.24
C ARG A 14 -8.88 -1.81 -0.77
N VAL A 15 -9.71 -2.85 -0.76
CA VAL A 15 -11.08 -2.78 -0.25
C VAL A 15 -11.06 -2.50 1.26
N THR A 16 -10.27 -3.26 2.03
CA THR A 16 -10.20 -3.11 3.49
C THR A 16 -9.69 -1.73 3.90
N SER A 17 -8.61 -1.23 3.29
CA SER A 17 -8.07 0.11 3.59
C SER A 17 -9.05 1.23 3.24
N ALA A 18 -9.79 1.13 2.14
CA ALA A 18 -10.81 2.08 1.76
C ALA A 18 -11.98 2.07 2.77
N LEU A 19 -12.48 0.89 3.14
CA LEU A 19 -13.54 0.75 4.14
C LEU A 19 -13.14 1.35 5.49
N LEU A 20 -11.91 1.11 5.94
CA LEU A 20 -11.40 1.69 7.19
C LEU A 20 -11.30 3.22 7.11
N SER A 21 -10.79 3.75 5.99
CA SER A 21 -10.74 5.20 5.78
C SER A 21 -12.13 5.82 5.79
N ILE A 22 -13.14 5.18 5.17
CA ILE A 22 -14.53 5.65 5.18
C ILE A 22 -15.06 5.68 6.62
N ALA A 23 -14.90 4.58 7.37
CA ALA A 23 -15.36 4.48 8.75
C ALA A 23 -14.70 5.51 9.69
N LEU A 24 -13.42 5.85 9.48
CA LEU A 24 -12.74 6.90 10.23
C LEU A 24 -13.32 8.30 9.93
N ASN A 25 -13.57 8.60 8.66
CA ASN A 25 -14.18 9.87 8.26
C ASN A 25 -15.59 10.02 8.82
N GLU A 26 -16.41 8.95 8.82
CA GLU A 26 -17.75 8.97 9.42
C GLU A 26 -17.72 9.25 10.94
N LYS A 27 -16.63 8.90 11.61
CA LYS A 27 -16.40 9.20 13.02
C LYS A 27 -15.79 10.59 13.28
N GLY A 28 -15.62 11.40 12.23
CA GLY A 28 -15.06 12.75 12.33
C GLY A 28 -13.53 12.81 12.36
N TYR A 29 -12.84 11.69 12.06
CA TYR A 29 -11.39 11.67 11.93
C TYR A 29 -11.01 11.78 10.44
N PRO A 30 -10.38 12.89 9.98
CA PRO A 30 -9.96 13.04 8.60
C PRO A 30 -9.00 11.91 8.22
N ALA A 31 -9.40 11.04 7.29
CA ALA A 31 -8.62 9.89 6.88
C ALA A 31 -8.57 9.74 5.36
N ILE A 32 -7.50 9.15 4.85
CA ILE A 32 -7.32 8.87 3.42
C ILE A 32 -6.68 7.50 3.22
N SER A 33 -7.23 6.70 2.28
CA SER A 33 -6.66 5.42 1.90
C SER A 33 -5.66 5.53 0.76
N PHE A 34 -4.57 4.78 0.86
CA PHE A 34 -3.48 4.70 -0.11
C PHE A 34 -3.32 3.25 -0.56
N SER A 35 -3.21 3.01 -1.86
CA SER A 35 -2.63 1.75 -2.36
C SER A 35 -1.12 1.74 -2.13
N GLY A 36 -0.48 0.58 -2.25
CA GLY A 36 0.99 0.49 -2.22
C GLY A 36 1.65 1.43 -3.25
N ARG A 37 1.08 1.56 -4.45
CA ARG A 37 1.51 2.53 -5.47
C ARG A 37 1.47 3.98 -4.94
N LYS A 38 0.35 4.40 -4.36
CA LYS A 38 0.18 5.79 -3.86
C LYS A 38 1.05 6.06 -2.62
N ALA A 39 1.32 5.02 -1.84
CA ALA A 39 2.28 5.03 -0.74
C ALA A 39 3.75 5.02 -1.20
N GLY A 40 4.01 4.92 -2.50
CA GLY A 40 5.34 4.96 -3.07
C GLY A 40 6.14 3.67 -2.89
N ILE A 41 5.50 2.54 -2.61
CA ILE A 41 6.17 1.25 -2.40
C ILE A 41 6.62 0.69 -3.76
N ILE A 42 7.92 0.79 -4.04
CA ILE A 42 8.53 0.28 -5.28
C ILE A 42 9.20 -1.06 -5.02
N THR A 43 8.98 -2.03 -5.90
CA THR A 43 9.46 -3.41 -5.76
C THR A 43 10.17 -3.91 -7.01
N ASP A 44 10.82 -5.07 -6.92
CA ASP A 44 11.21 -5.84 -8.11
C ASP A 44 9.97 -6.44 -8.82
N SER A 45 10.17 -6.97 -10.03
CA SER A 45 9.12 -7.64 -10.84
C SER A 45 8.95 -9.13 -10.52
N VAL A 46 9.32 -9.57 -9.31
CA VAL A 46 9.13 -10.97 -8.89
C VAL A 46 7.73 -11.15 -8.33
N PHE A 47 6.73 -11.24 -9.21
CA PHE A 47 5.32 -11.37 -8.85
C PHE A 47 5.06 -12.47 -7.80
N THR A 48 4.07 -12.28 -6.94
CA THR A 48 3.66 -13.10 -5.79
C THR A 48 4.62 -13.13 -4.58
N LYS A 49 5.83 -12.57 -4.71
CA LYS A 49 6.88 -12.58 -3.67
C LYS A 49 7.92 -11.46 -3.88
N ALA A 50 7.45 -10.31 -4.33
CA ALA A 50 8.30 -9.18 -4.70
C ALA A 50 9.01 -8.61 -3.47
N ARG A 51 10.17 -8.00 -3.68
CA ARG A 51 10.94 -7.33 -2.63
C ARG A 51 10.87 -5.82 -2.79
N ILE A 52 10.73 -5.10 -1.70
CA ILE A 52 10.76 -3.63 -1.69
C ILE A 52 12.17 -3.15 -2.01
N HIS A 53 12.31 -2.31 -3.03
CA HIS A 53 13.54 -1.60 -3.35
C HIS A 53 13.65 -0.29 -2.58
N HIS A 54 12.60 0.51 -2.61
CA HIS A 54 12.53 1.78 -1.89
C HIS A 54 11.07 2.21 -1.70
N ILE A 55 10.86 3.18 -0.80
CA ILE A 55 9.55 3.78 -0.55
C ILE A 55 9.63 5.30 -0.70
N ASP A 56 8.93 5.86 -1.70
CA ASP A 56 8.75 7.31 -1.80
C ASP A 56 7.66 7.78 -0.83
N THR A 57 8.09 8.23 0.35
CA THR A 57 7.20 8.68 1.43
C THR A 57 6.62 10.09 1.22
N LYS A 58 6.90 10.78 0.11
CA LYS A 58 6.48 12.17 -0.10
C LYS A 58 4.97 12.36 0.02
N ALA A 59 4.19 11.48 -0.62
CA ALA A 59 2.73 11.56 -0.58
C ALA A 59 2.17 11.28 0.83
N ILE A 60 2.74 10.30 1.53
CA ILE A 60 2.37 9.97 2.92
C ILE A 60 2.62 11.18 3.83
N LYS A 61 3.84 11.73 3.78
CA LYS A 61 4.25 12.87 4.61
C LYS A 61 3.38 14.10 4.36
N SER A 62 3.01 14.35 3.10
CA SER A 62 2.14 15.48 2.76
C SER A 62 0.75 15.35 3.40
N GLU A 63 0.14 14.17 3.42
CA GLU A 63 -1.19 13.99 4.02
C GLU A 63 -1.14 13.99 5.55
N LEU A 64 -0.07 13.46 6.14
CA LEU A 64 0.19 13.57 7.57
C LEU A 64 0.35 15.04 8.00
N GLN A 65 1.07 15.86 7.22
CA GLN A 65 1.18 17.30 7.45
C GLN A 65 -0.16 18.04 7.36
N ASN A 66 -1.10 17.52 6.56
CA ASN A 66 -2.47 18.01 6.47
C ASN A 66 -3.36 17.51 7.63
N GLY A 67 -2.79 16.85 8.64
CA GLY A 67 -3.51 16.37 9.82
C GLY A 67 -4.40 15.16 9.58
N LYS A 68 -4.16 14.39 8.50
CA LYS A 68 -4.97 13.21 8.16
C LYS A 68 -4.35 11.92 8.68
N ILE A 69 -5.20 10.94 8.97
CA ILE A 69 -4.82 9.55 9.16
C ILE A 69 -4.62 8.90 7.78
N VAL A 70 -3.42 8.42 7.49
CA VAL A 70 -3.12 7.71 6.23
C VAL A 70 -3.27 6.21 6.44
N VAL A 71 -4.22 5.60 5.75
CA VAL A 71 -4.48 4.15 5.80
C VAL A 71 -3.87 3.50 4.56
N ILE A 72 -2.77 2.77 4.71
CA ILE A 72 -2.06 2.14 3.59
C ILE A 72 -2.55 0.70 3.42
N ALA A 73 -2.96 0.34 2.21
CA ALA A 73 -3.17 -1.04 1.81
C ALA A 73 -1.82 -1.75 1.74
N GLY A 74 -1.52 -2.58 2.75
CA GLY A 74 -0.27 -3.34 2.83
C GLY A 74 -0.18 -4.45 1.78
N PHE A 75 0.85 -5.28 1.92
CA PHE A 75 1.11 -6.50 1.12
C PHE A 75 1.39 -6.28 -0.38
N GLN A 76 1.19 -5.07 -0.90
CA GLN A 76 1.35 -4.74 -2.31
C GLN A 76 2.36 -3.61 -2.55
N GLY A 77 2.90 -3.57 -3.76
CA GLY A 77 3.70 -2.46 -4.29
C GLY A 77 3.52 -2.33 -5.80
N VAL A 78 4.47 -1.64 -6.43
CA VAL A 78 4.57 -1.59 -7.89
C VAL A 78 6.00 -1.77 -8.34
N ASP A 79 6.20 -2.43 -9.48
CA ASP A 79 7.50 -2.43 -10.14
C ASP A 79 7.73 -1.15 -10.97
N ASP A 80 8.91 -1.03 -11.57
CA ASP A 80 9.31 0.15 -12.35
C ASP A 80 8.48 0.35 -13.64
N GLU A 81 7.82 -0.70 -14.13
CA GLU A 81 6.85 -0.62 -15.23
C GLU A 81 5.45 -0.20 -14.76
N GLY A 82 5.26 -0.10 -13.44
CA GLY A 82 3.97 0.19 -12.81
C GLY A 82 3.06 -1.03 -12.69
N ASN A 83 3.53 -2.26 -12.90
CA ASN A 83 2.71 -3.44 -12.63
C ASN A 83 2.47 -3.56 -11.12
N VAL A 84 1.28 -4.03 -10.72
CA VAL A 84 1.02 -4.35 -9.31
C VAL A 84 1.79 -5.60 -8.93
N THR A 85 2.46 -5.56 -7.78
CA THR A 85 3.22 -6.68 -7.22
C THR A 85 2.74 -6.98 -5.81
N THR A 86 2.90 -8.23 -5.36
CA THR A 86 2.64 -8.62 -3.97
C THR A 86 3.87 -9.17 -3.27
N LEU A 87 3.98 -8.91 -1.96
CA LEU A 87 5.18 -9.17 -1.16
C LEU A 87 5.25 -10.60 -0.57
N GLY A 88 4.27 -11.45 -0.91
CA GLY A 88 4.16 -12.81 -0.36
C GLY A 88 3.66 -12.85 1.10
N ARG A 89 3.85 -14.00 1.77
CA ARG A 89 3.37 -14.20 3.15
C ARG A 89 4.01 -13.20 4.12
N GLY A 90 3.20 -12.62 5.01
CA GLY A 90 3.66 -11.57 5.93
C GLY A 90 3.88 -10.21 5.27
N GLY A 91 3.44 -10.03 4.01
CA GLY A 91 3.66 -8.80 3.26
C GLY A 91 3.08 -7.55 3.92
N SER A 92 1.97 -7.65 4.66
CA SER A 92 1.41 -6.51 5.40
C SER A 92 2.31 -6.08 6.56
N ASP A 93 2.87 -7.02 7.32
CA ASP A 93 3.83 -6.73 8.40
C ASP A 93 5.12 -6.12 7.83
N LEU A 94 5.62 -6.68 6.73
CA LEU A 94 6.78 -6.13 6.01
C LEU A 94 6.52 -4.70 5.53
N SER A 95 5.32 -4.43 5.01
CA SER A 95 4.93 -3.08 4.59
C SER A 95 4.95 -2.10 5.76
N ALA A 96 4.43 -2.50 6.92
CA ALA A 96 4.41 -1.67 8.12
C ALA A 96 5.83 -1.34 8.61
N VAL A 97 6.70 -2.36 8.69
CA VAL A 97 8.11 -2.17 9.08
C VAL A 97 8.84 -1.27 8.09
N ALA A 98 8.64 -1.49 6.79
CA ALA A 98 9.34 -0.73 5.75
C ALA A 98 8.89 0.73 5.68
N VAL A 99 7.62 1.04 5.97
CA VAL A 99 7.11 2.43 6.02
C VAL A 99 7.55 3.15 7.30
N ALA A 100 7.73 2.41 8.40
CA ALA A 100 8.12 2.98 9.69
C ALA A 100 9.64 3.20 9.84
N GLY A 101 10.46 2.37 9.19
CA GLY A 101 11.92 2.47 9.17
C GLY A 101 12.45 3.56 8.24
#